data_AF-A0A3N5A3Y9-F1
#
_entry.id   AF-A0A3N5A3Y9-F1
#
_cell.length_a   1.000
_cell.length_b   1.000
_cell.length_c   1.000
_cell.angle_alpha   90.00
_cell.angle_beta   90.00
_cell.angle_gamma   90.00
#
_symmetry.space_group_name_H-M   'P 1'
#
loop_
_entity.id
_entity.type
_entity.pdbx_description
1 polymer ?
#
loop_
_entity_poly.entity_id
_entity_poly.type
_entity_poly.pdbx_seq_one_letter_code
_entity_poly.pdbx_strand_id
1 'polypeptide(L)'
;MQECLGAAGLHPRGSGGTQLQARTLTVTGLSCALPTLGKGVCRAERVTLEDVQIGNPRPPGQAGTCIRARRLTLSGDVRFRAELISGRVFGLLPLTLSTATVPPVPVPFLHLTGVHASGLSTLASHATTQQTKIAPSAATADCPATRPTPPSHSPPT
;
A
#
# COMPACT_ATOMS: atom_id res chain seq x y z
N MET A 1 5.36 -28.47 -0.43
CA MET A 1 5.35 -27.50 -1.53
C MET A 1 4.19 -26.55 -1.26
N GLN A 2 4.49 -25.34 -0.80
CA GLN A 2 3.48 -24.34 -0.39
C GLN A 2 3.63 -23.17 -1.35
N GLU A 3 2.67 -23.05 -2.25
CA GLU A 3 2.68 -22.10 -3.36
C GLU A 3 2.39 -20.69 -2.81
N CYS A 4 3.42 -19.84 -2.81
CA CYS A 4 3.23 -18.40 -2.61
C CYS A 4 2.47 -17.84 -3.81
N LEU A 5 1.40 -17.09 -3.55
CA LEU A 5 0.53 -16.45 -4.54
C LEU A 5 1.32 -15.62 -5.57
N GLY A 6 1.66 -16.25 -6.69
CA GLY A 6 2.00 -15.61 -7.94
C GLY A 6 0.74 -15.34 -8.75
N ALA A 7 0.00 -14.30 -8.40
CA ALA A 7 -1.05 -13.77 -9.28
C ALA A 7 -0.51 -12.54 -10.00
N ALA A 8 0.33 -12.77 -11.01
CA ALA A 8 0.62 -11.79 -12.05
C ALA A 8 -0.63 -11.65 -12.94
N GLY A 9 -1.67 -11.02 -12.41
CA GLY A 9 -2.88 -10.68 -13.15
C GLY A 9 -2.84 -9.21 -13.54
N LEU A 10 -2.73 -8.93 -14.84
CA LEU A 10 -3.00 -7.61 -15.41
C LEU A 10 -4.35 -7.10 -14.88
N HIS A 11 -4.34 -6.17 -13.92
CA HIS A 11 -5.56 -5.51 -13.46
C HIS A 11 -5.83 -4.27 -14.31
N PRO A 12 -7.04 -4.12 -14.86
CA PRO A 12 -7.45 -2.92 -15.59
C PRO A 12 -7.31 -1.69 -14.70
N ARG A 13 -6.93 -0.56 -15.30
CA ARG A 13 -7.02 0.77 -14.70
C ARG A 13 -8.50 1.05 -14.35
N GLY A 14 -8.89 0.89 -13.09
CA GLY A 14 -10.24 1.25 -12.65
C GLY A 14 -10.61 0.73 -11.26
N SER A 15 -10.53 1.61 -10.27
CA SER A 15 -11.40 1.66 -9.06
C SER A 15 -11.47 0.46 -8.11
N GLY A 16 -10.34 -0.06 -7.62
CA GLY A 16 -10.34 -1.06 -6.54
C GLY A 16 -8.95 -1.49 -6.09
N GLY A 17 -8.05 -0.53 -5.84
CA GLY A 17 -6.68 -0.84 -5.44
C GLY A 17 -6.57 -1.34 -4.00
N THR A 18 -5.57 -2.18 -3.73
CA THR A 18 -5.20 -2.57 -2.36
C THR A 18 -4.97 -1.33 -1.51
N GLN A 19 -5.57 -1.34 -0.32
CA GLN A 19 -5.39 -0.32 0.69
C GLN A 19 -4.55 -0.86 1.82
N LEU A 20 -3.77 0.02 2.39
CA LEU A 20 -2.91 -0.28 3.51
C LEU A 20 -3.04 0.82 4.55
N GLN A 21 -3.19 0.42 5.80
CA GLN A 21 -3.01 1.27 6.96
C GLN A 21 -1.93 0.67 7.83
N ALA A 22 -1.09 1.51 8.41
CA ALA A 22 -0.09 1.08 9.37
C ALA A 22 0.18 2.18 10.39
N ARG A 23 0.52 1.80 11.61
CA ARG A 23 0.97 2.77 12.61
C ARG A 23 2.29 3.39 12.19
N THR A 24 3.21 2.58 11.69
CA THR A 24 4.56 3.00 11.31
C THR A 24 4.96 2.32 10.00
N LEU A 25 5.60 3.09 9.11
CA LEU A 25 6.29 2.60 7.94
C LEU A 25 7.75 3.05 8.03
N THR A 26 8.66 2.09 7.89
CA THR A 26 10.10 2.35 7.73
C THR A 26 10.55 1.77 6.39
N VAL A 27 11.16 2.61 5.56
CA VAL A 27 11.73 2.21 4.27
C VAL A 27 13.22 2.51 4.27
N THR A 28 14.02 1.55 3.82
CA THR A 28 15.47 1.67 3.69
C THR A 28 15.88 1.48 2.23
N GLY A 29 16.80 2.33 1.75
CA GLY A 29 17.32 2.27 0.39
C GLY A 29 16.27 2.57 -0.67
N LEU A 30 15.37 3.53 -0.40
CA LEU A 30 14.31 3.89 -1.33
C LEU A 30 14.90 4.62 -2.55
N SER A 31 14.52 4.17 -3.75
CA SER A 31 14.85 4.83 -5.01
C SER A 31 13.66 4.74 -5.95
N CYS A 32 13.18 5.86 -6.46
CA CYS A 32 12.15 5.86 -7.49
C CYS A 32 12.81 6.09 -8.85
N ALA A 33 12.49 5.25 -9.82
CA ALA A 33 12.95 5.49 -11.18
C ALA A 33 12.19 6.68 -11.78
N LEU A 34 12.79 7.35 -12.77
CA LEU A 34 12.13 8.41 -13.54
C LEU A 34 10.73 7.93 -14.01
N PRO A 35 9.68 8.75 -13.87
CA PRO A 35 8.30 8.33 -14.19
C PRO A 35 8.14 7.75 -15.60
N THR A 36 8.91 8.27 -16.56
CA THR A 36 8.95 7.85 -17.97
C THR A 36 9.51 6.44 -18.18
N LEU A 37 10.41 5.99 -17.30
CA LEU A 37 11.09 4.69 -17.39
C LEU A 37 10.51 3.66 -16.41
N GLY A 38 10.04 4.12 -15.25
CA GLY A 38 9.63 3.27 -14.14
C GLY A 38 8.11 3.10 -13.96
N LYS A 39 7.27 3.82 -14.73
CA LYS A 39 5.80 3.84 -14.54
C LYS A 39 5.36 4.17 -13.10
N GLY A 40 6.19 4.92 -12.36
CA GLY A 40 5.97 5.23 -10.95
C GLY A 40 6.25 4.07 -9.98
N VAL A 41 7.11 3.11 -10.35
CA VAL A 41 7.57 2.06 -9.44
C VAL A 41 8.81 2.54 -8.69
N CYS A 42 8.78 2.43 -7.37
CA CYS A 42 9.91 2.65 -6.49
C CYS A 42 10.50 1.31 -6.04
N ARG A 43 11.82 1.27 -5.88
CA ARG A 43 12.58 0.16 -5.30
C ARG A 43 13.00 0.49 -3.88
N ALA A 44 13.05 -0.51 -3.03
CA ALA A 44 13.62 -0.43 -1.69
C ALA A 44 14.36 -1.73 -1.37
N GLU A 45 15.30 -1.66 -0.45
CA GLU A 45 16.00 -2.85 0.05
C GLU A 45 15.18 -3.55 1.15
N ARG A 46 14.52 -2.73 1.97
CA ARG A 46 13.70 -3.19 3.08
C ARG A 46 12.54 -2.24 3.34
N VAL A 47 11.37 -2.81 3.58
CA VAL A 47 10.18 -2.10 4.05
C VAL A 47 9.70 -2.81 5.31
N THR A 48 9.52 -2.06 6.40
CA THR A 48 8.94 -2.57 7.64
C THR A 48 7.71 -1.76 8.01
N LEU A 49 6.64 -2.46 8.32
CA LEU A 49 5.35 -1.92 8.70
C LEU A 49 4.98 -2.46 10.09
N GLU A 50 4.50 -1.57 10.95
CA GLU A 50 4.00 -1.91 12.30
C GLU A 50 2.49 -1.66 12.38
N ASP A 51 1.79 -2.55 13.09
CA ASP A 51 0.33 -2.56 13.25
C ASP A 51 -0.37 -2.39 11.89
N VAL A 52 -0.05 -3.28 10.95
CA VAL A 52 -0.48 -3.18 9.55
C VAL A 52 -1.84 -3.82 9.33
N GLN A 53 -2.65 -3.15 8.52
CA GLN A 53 -3.94 -3.61 8.03
C GLN A 53 -3.98 -3.42 6.52
N ILE A 54 -4.21 -4.50 5.79
CA ILE A 54 -4.28 -4.51 4.32
C ILE A 54 -5.68 -4.94 3.93
N GLY A 55 -6.37 -4.09 3.19
CA GLY A 55 -7.70 -4.34 2.66
C GLY A 55 -7.67 -4.42 1.15
N ASN A 56 -8.28 -5.46 0.59
CA ASN A 56 -8.62 -5.50 -0.83
C ASN A 56 -10.12 -5.25 -0.97
N PRO A 57 -10.55 -3.99 -1.11
CA PRO A 57 -11.95 -3.70 -1.34
C PRO A 57 -12.34 -4.29 -2.69
N ARG A 58 -13.35 -5.16 -2.68
CA ARG A 58 -13.98 -5.65 -3.90
C ARG A 58 -15.28 -4.90 -4.17
N PRO A 59 -15.78 -4.93 -5.42
CA PRO A 59 -17.11 -4.42 -5.74
C PRO A 59 -18.19 -5.02 -4.83
N PRO A 60 -19.33 -4.31 -4.65
CA PRO A 60 -20.46 -4.81 -3.88
C PRO A 60 -20.88 -6.21 -4.35
N GLY A 61 -21.13 -7.13 -3.41
CA GLY A 61 -21.51 -8.52 -3.71
C GLY A 61 -20.34 -9.51 -3.82
N GLN A 62 -19.09 -9.09 -3.63
CA GLN A 62 -17.94 -9.99 -3.52
C GLN A 62 -17.24 -9.89 -2.16
N ALA A 63 -16.81 -11.05 -1.63
CA ALA A 63 -16.00 -11.09 -0.41
C ALA A 63 -14.61 -10.49 -0.67
N GLY A 64 -14.32 -9.37 0.00
CA GLY A 64 -12.95 -8.84 0.10
C GLY A 64 -12.10 -9.63 1.08
N THR A 65 -10.78 -9.42 1.02
CA THR A 65 -9.84 -9.96 2.00
C THR A 65 -9.28 -8.85 2.87
N CYS A 66 -9.19 -9.11 4.16
CA CYS A 66 -8.48 -8.27 5.11
C CYS A 66 -7.36 -9.05 5.79
N ILE A 67 -6.17 -8.46 5.81
CA ILE A 67 -4.99 -9.00 6.46
C ILE A 67 -4.58 -8.03 7.55
N ARG A 68 -4.47 -8.51 8.79
CA ARG A 68 -3.90 -7.76 9.90
C ARG A 68 -2.63 -8.46 10.36
N ALA A 69 -1.59 -7.69 10.66
CA ALA A 69 -0.38 -8.22 11.28
C ALA A 69 0.21 -7.18 12.22
N ARG A 70 0.85 -7.63 13.30
CA ARG A 70 1.61 -6.69 14.17
C ARG A 70 2.82 -6.12 13.46
N ARG A 71 3.51 -6.95 12.69
CA ARG A 71 4.67 -6.55 11.91
C ARG A 71 4.65 -7.24 10.56
N LEU A 72 4.96 -6.49 9.52
CA LEU A 72 5.22 -6.98 8.17
C LEU A 72 6.56 -6.42 7.71
N THR A 73 7.47 -7.30 7.32
CA THR A 73 8.76 -6.92 6.76
C THR A 73 8.88 -7.49 5.36
N LEU A 74 9.16 -6.62 4.39
CA LEU A 74 9.49 -6.95 3.02
C LEU A 74 10.98 -6.71 2.81
N SER A 75 11.67 -7.62 2.14
CA SER A 75 13.10 -7.50 1.87
C SER A 75 13.53 -8.20 0.57
N GLY A 76 14.75 -7.90 0.13
CA GLY A 76 15.28 -8.33 -1.16
C GLY A 76 15.01 -7.27 -2.23
N ASP A 77 14.58 -7.69 -3.43
CA ASP A 77 14.14 -6.77 -4.48
C ASP A 77 12.71 -6.30 -4.19
N VAL A 78 12.57 -5.35 -3.27
CA VAL A 78 11.27 -4.75 -2.95
C VAL A 78 10.94 -3.71 -3.99
N ARG A 79 9.83 -3.92 -4.70
CA ARG A 79 9.29 -2.97 -5.68
C ARG A 79 7.87 -2.64 -5.30
N PHE A 80 7.55 -1.36 -5.25
CA PHE A 80 6.20 -0.94 -4.93
C PHE A 80 5.77 0.28 -5.73
N ARG A 81 4.47 0.35 -5.96
CA ARG A 81 3.77 1.48 -6.53
C ARG A 81 2.56 1.76 -5.65
N ALA A 82 2.31 3.02 -5.40
CA ALA A 82 1.13 3.49 -4.71
C ALA A 82 0.66 4.77 -5.38
N GLU A 83 -0.65 4.85 -5.62
CA GLU A 83 -1.28 6.07 -6.13
C GLU A 83 -1.18 7.19 -5.10
N LEU A 84 -1.36 6.82 -3.83
CA LEU A 84 -1.27 7.71 -2.69
C LEU A 84 -0.61 7.00 -1.51
N ILE A 85 0.34 7.65 -0.86
CA ILE A 85 0.86 7.31 0.47
C ILE A 85 0.80 8.59 1.28
N SER A 86 0.12 8.57 2.41
CA SER A 86 0.11 9.66 3.37
C SER A 86 0.58 9.19 4.74
N GLY A 87 1.13 10.12 5.52
CA GLY A 87 1.59 9.88 6.87
C GLY A 87 2.26 11.12 7.44
N ARG A 88 3.02 10.95 8.51
CA ARG A 88 3.81 12.02 9.12
C ARG A 88 5.28 11.64 9.22
N VAL A 89 6.15 12.45 8.65
CA VAL A 89 7.61 12.30 8.81
C VAL A 89 7.99 12.81 10.20
N PHE A 90 8.76 12.01 10.93
CA PHE A 90 9.16 12.29 12.32
C PHE A 90 7.97 12.61 13.25
N GLY A 91 6.78 12.07 12.95
CA GLY A 91 5.56 12.29 13.76
C GLY A 91 4.93 13.68 13.65
N LEU A 92 5.58 14.63 12.97
CA LEU A 92 5.19 16.04 12.98
C LEU A 92 4.65 16.51 11.63
N LEU A 93 5.41 16.26 10.57
CA LEU A 93 5.16 16.87 9.26
C LEU A 93 4.27 15.98 8.41
N PRO A 94 3.03 16.40 8.09
CA PRO A 94 2.18 15.64 7.19
C PRO A 94 2.84 15.58 5.81
N LEU A 95 2.95 14.37 5.29
CA LEU A 95 3.50 14.11 3.98
C LEU A 95 2.50 13.28 3.19
N THR A 96 2.23 13.71 1.97
CA THR A 96 1.43 12.97 1.00
C THR A 96 2.24 12.85 -0.28
N LEU A 97 2.47 11.62 -0.72
CA LEU A 97 3.28 11.30 -1.88
C LEU A 97 2.49 10.40 -2.83
N SER A 98 2.81 10.52 -4.12
CA SER A 98 2.48 9.51 -5.11
C SER A 98 3.77 8.96 -5.67
N THR A 99 3.90 7.64 -5.75
CA THR A 99 5.10 7.01 -6.35
C THR A 99 5.32 7.39 -7.82
N ALA A 100 4.28 7.90 -8.50
CA ALA A 100 4.36 8.40 -9.86
C ALA A 100 4.98 9.82 -9.97
N THR A 101 5.00 10.59 -8.89
CA THR A 101 5.46 11.98 -8.88
C THR A 101 6.66 12.23 -7.97
N VAL A 102 7.14 11.19 -7.26
CA VAL A 102 8.35 11.29 -6.44
C VAL A 102 9.57 11.47 -7.36
N PRO A 103 10.39 12.52 -7.15
CA PRO A 103 11.61 12.71 -7.93
C PRO A 103 12.59 11.55 -7.71
N PRO A 104 13.45 11.23 -8.68
CA PRO A 104 14.35 10.06 -8.64
C PRO A 104 15.57 10.30 -7.75
N VAL A 105 15.33 10.76 -6.51
CA VAL A 105 16.35 11.01 -5.52
C VAL A 105 16.43 9.79 -4.59
N PRO A 106 17.62 9.19 -4.41
CA PRO A 106 17.81 8.13 -3.43
C PRO A 106 17.50 8.65 -2.02
N VAL A 107 16.63 7.94 -1.31
CA VAL A 107 16.30 8.21 0.09
C VAL A 107 16.81 7.04 0.91
N PRO A 108 17.91 7.20 1.67
CA PRO A 108 18.52 6.08 2.41
C PRO A 108 17.58 5.57 3.50
N PHE A 109 16.82 6.47 4.13
CA PHE A 109 15.91 6.14 5.21
C PHE A 109 14.68 7.04 5.20
N LEU A 110 13.49 6.43 5.22
CA LEU A 110 12.21 7.11 5.35
C LEU A 110 11.42 6.48 6.49
N HIS A 111 10.98 7.29 7.44
CA HIS A 111 10.14 6.85 8.54
C HIS A 111 8.87 7.70 8.60
N LEU A 112 7.71 7.03 8.46
CA LEU A 112 6.39 7.65 8.53
C LEU A 112 5.58 7.03 9.66
N THR A 113 4.77 7.85 10.32
CA THR A 113 3.75 7.42 11.29
C THR A 113 2.35 7.75 10.80
N GLY A 114 1.34 6.99 11.25
CA GLY A 114 -0.06 7.20 10.88
C GLY A 114 -0.28 7.02 9.37
N VAL A 115 0.22 5.90 8.85
CA VAL A 115 0.38 5.67 7.42
C VAL A 115 -0.91 5.17 6.81
N HIS A 116 -1.29 5.77 5.70
CA HIS A 116 -2.37 5.32 4.85
C HIS A 116 -1.89 5.28 3.40
N ALA A 117 -2.13 4.18 2.71
CA ALA A 117 -1.82 4.04 1.29
C ALA A 117 -2.98 3.43 0.51
N SER A 118 -3.15 3.87 -0.73
CA SER A 118 -4.18 3.38 -1.65
C SER A 118 -3.61 3.18 -3.05
N GLY A 119 -4.25 2.28 -3.81
CA GLY A 119 -3.73 1.91 -5.12
C GLY A 119 -2.38 1.20 -5.01
N LEU A 120 -2.16 0.47 -3.92
CA LEU A 120 -0.90 -0.17 -3.61
C LEU A 120 -0.71 -1.43 -4.46
N SER A 121 0.47 -1.56 -5.06
CA SER A 121 0.98 -2.82 -5.57
C SER A 121 2.41 -3.01 -5.07
N THR A 122 2.72 -4.22 -4.59
CA THR A 122 4.02 -4.55 -4.00
C THR A 122 4.50 -5.90 -4.48
N LEU A 123 5.78 -5.98 -4.82
CA LEU A 123 6.54 -7.19 -5.08
C LEU A 123 7.74 -7.19 -4.12
N ALA A 124 8.06 -8.34 -3.54
CA ALA A 124 9.27 -8.52 -2.74
C ALA A 124 9.78 -9.95 -2.89
N SER A 125 11.09 -10.14 -2.82
CA SER A 125 11.69 -11.49 -2.81
C SER A 125 11.31 -12.25 -1.55
N HIS A 126 11.25 -11.55 -0.41
CA HIS A 126 10.90 -12.12 0.88
C HIS A 126 9.88 -11.24 1.59
N ALA A 127 8.88 -11.89 2.19
CA ALA A 127 7.91 -11.27 3.07
C ALA A 127 7.81 -12.11 4.36
N THR A 128 8.02 -11.46 5.50
CA THR A 128 7.85 -12.08 6.81
C THR A 128 6.80 -11.30 7.60
N THR A 129 5.90 -12.02 8.24
CA THR A 129 4.85 -11.43 9.07
C THR A 129 4.91 -11.95 10.50
N GLN A 130 4.43 -11.15 11.45
CA GLN A 130 4.27 -11.54 12.84
C GLN A 130 2.82 -11.30 13.28
N GLN A 131 2.25 -12.30 13.97
CA GLN A 131 0.87 -12.29 14.49
C GLN A 131 -0.15 -11.91 13.41
N THR A 132 -0.17 -12.70 12.32
CA THR A 132 -1.07 -12.45 11.19
C THR A 132 -2.46 -13.04 11.44
N LYS A 133 -3.49 -12.24 11.18
CA LYS A 133 -4.87 -12.69 11.07
C LYS A 133 -5.39 -12.33 9.69
N ILE A 134 -5.98 -13.32 9.02
CA ILE A 134 -6.63 -13.14 7.71
C ILE A 134 -8.12 -13.36 7.93
N ALA A 135 -8.94 -12.41 7.51
CA ALA A 135 -10.39 -12.47 7.66
C ALA A 135 -11.09 -11.97 6.38
N PRO A 136 -12.32 -12.42 6.11
CA PRO A 136 -13.17 -11.78 5.13
C PRO A 136 -13.41 -10.31 5.51
N SER A 137 -13.32 -9.39 4.56
CA SER A 137 -13.46 -7.95 4.85
C SER A 137 -14.82 -7.58 5.45
N ALA A 138 -15.88 -8.36 5.17
CA ALA A 138 -17.22 -8.17 5.72
C ALA A 138 -17.34 -8.54 7.21
N ALA A 139 -16.37 -9.29 7.76
CA ALA A 139 -16.39 -9.79 9.14
C ALA A 139 -15.70 -8.84 10.14
N THR A 140 -15.14 -7.72 9.69
CA THR A 140 -14.26 -6.86 10.49
C THR A 140 -14.55 -5.38 10.23
N ALA A 141 -15.13 -4.71 11.23
CA ALA A 141 -15.52 -3.30 11.16
C ALA A 141 -14.35 -2.33 10.94
N ASP A 142 -13.11 -2.71 11.26
CA ASP A 142 -11.94 -1.81 11.17
C ASP A 142 -10.98 -2.17 10.03
N CYS A 143 -11.41 -2.87 8.98
CA CYS A 143 -10.56 -3.03 7.81
C CYS A 143 -10.60 -1.78 6.93
N PRO A 144 -9.45 -1.36 6.35
CA PRO A 144 -9.44 -0.21 5.46
C PRO A 144 -10.34 -0.49 4.24
N ALA A 145 -11.46 0.21 4.20
CA ALA A 145 -12.40 0.21 3.09
C ALA A 145 -12.24 1.48 2.28
N THR A 146 -12.54 1.41 0.98
CA THR A 146 -12.64 2.58 0.12
C THR A 146 -13.58 3.58 0.76
N ARG A 147 -13.04 4.75 1.15
CA ARG A 147 -13.86 5.88 1.59
C ARG A 147 -14.90 6.11 0.48
N PRO A 148 -16.21 6.21 0.79
CA PRO A 148 -17.23 6.44 -0.22
C PRO A 148 -16.86 7.67 -1.02
N THR A 149 -16.85 7.55 -2.35
CA THR A 149 -16.81 8.72 -3.23
C THR A 149 -17.98 9.62 -2.84
N PRO A 150 -17.78 10.93 -2.55
CA PRO A 150 -18.91 11.81 -2.30
C PRO A 150 -19.85 11.77 -3.52
N PRO A 151 -21.17 11.85 -3.32
CA PRO A 151 -22.12 11.80 -4.43
C PRO A 151 -21.78 12.92 -5.42
N SER A 152 -21.56 12.54 -6.68
CA SER A 152 -21.38 13.47 -7.77
C SER A 152 -22.68 14.26 -7.91
N HIS A 153 -22.67 15.53 -7.49
CA HIS A 153 -23.71 16.48 -7.85
C HIS A 153 -23.61 16.72 -9.36
N SER A 154 -24.55 16.14 -10.11
CA SER A 154 -24.81 16.53 -11.49
C SER A 154 -25.21 18.01 -11.54
N PRO A 155 -24.66 18.82 -12.47
CA PRO A 155 -25.13 20.19 -12.64
C PRO A 155 -26.56 20.18 -13.20
N PRO A 156 -27.43 21.13 -12.78
CA PRO A 156 -28.74 21.29 -13.38
C PRO A 156 -28.61 21.81 -14.82
N THR A 157 -29.37 21.21 -15.73
CA THR A 157 -29.65 21.69 -17.10
C THR A 157 -30.47 22.97 -17.08
#